data_AF-A0A6J4QX48-F1
#
_entry.id   AF-A0A6J4QX48-F1
#
_cell.length_a   1.000
_cell.length_b   1.000
_cell.length_c   1.000
_cell.angle_alpha   90.00
_cell.angle_beta   90.00
_cell.angle_gamma   90.00
#
_symmetry.space_group_name_H-M   'P 1'
#
loop_
_entity.id
_entity.type
_entity.pdbx_description
1 polymer ?
#
loop_
_entity_poly.entity_id
_entity_poly.type
_entity_poly.pdbx_seq_one_letter_code
_entity_poly.pdbx_strand_id
1 'polypeptide(L)'
;MQGYNLHPDGTMPSFSNLDEINTMSVPEAAIDYQGRGLTVTPLHGKRPVLRRWQERYLSESELPDYFVDGRNLGIVLGGAAAAGLVDVDLDNPVAVDVADLLLPDTVKSGRMKNPRSHHWFVCDPAPPSRRYFLTKPMVDRLMIESGEATLVELRSTGHQTVVAPSIHPVDGDRYMWHQARYAR
;
A
#
# COMPACT_ATOMS: atom_id res chain seq x y z
N MET A 1 15.41 -12.61 17.02
CA MET A 1 14.50 -11.52 16.59
C MET A 1 15.34 -10.25 16.41
N GLN A 2 16.28 -10.27 15.45
CA GLN A 2 17.21 -9.17 15.14
C GLN A 2 17.23 -9.07 13.62
N GLY A 3 16.85 -7.91 13.06
CA GLY A 3 16.88 -7.67 11.61
C GLY A 3 15.58 -7.14 10.99
N TYR A 4 14.71 -6.48 11.74
CA TYR A 4 13.63 -5.68 11.16
C TYR A 4 13.67 -4.26 11.74
N ASN A 5 13.39 -3.28 10.89
CA ASN A 5 13.26 -1.89 11.31
C ASN A 5 11.97 -1.72 12.11
N LEU A 6 12.05 -0.99 13.22
CA LEU A 6 10.88 -0.58 14.00
C LEU A 6 10.25 0.67 13.39
N HIS A 7 8.95 0.83 13.58
CA HIS A 7 8.22 2.07 13.32
C HIS A 7 8.76 3.19 14.24
N PRO A 8 8.60 4.49 13.90
CA PRO A 8 9.15 5.59 14.70
C PRO A 8 8.78 5.62 16.19
N ASP A 9 7.69 4.96 16.60
CA ASP A 9 7.29 4.81 18.01
C ASP A 9 7.88 3.58 18.71
N GLY A 10 8.74 2.82 18.02
CA GLY A 10 9.38 1.60 18.53
C GLY A 10 8.57 0.32 18.35
N THR A 11 7.42 0.36 17.68
CA THR A 11 6.59 -0.83 17.44
C THR A 11 6.96 -1.54 16.13
N MET A 12 6.64 -2.83 16.02
CA MET A 12 6.74 -3.56 14.76
C MET A 12 5.43 -3.42 13.97
N PRO A 13 5.48 -3.21 12.63
CA PRO A 13 4.29 -3.24 11.80
C PRO A 13 3.50 -4.54 11.97
N SER A 14 2.19 -4.42 12.24
CA SER A 14 1.27 -5.56 12.37
C SER A 14 0.25 -5.59 11.23
N PHE A 15 0.21 -6.70 10.49
CA PHE A 15 -0.73 -6.92 9.39
C PHE A 15 -1.88 -7.88 9.75
N SER A 16 -2.10 -8.15 11.04
CA SER A 16 -3.14 -9.08 11.50
C SER A 16 -4.53 -8.48 11.32
N ASN A 17 -5.51 -9.24 10.82
CA ASN A 17 -6.93 -8.83 10.74
C ASN A 17 -7.18 -7.45 10.09
N LEU A 18 -6.37 -7.05 9.10
CA LEU A 18 -6.53 -5.74 8.43
C LEU A 18 -7.86 -5.63 7.67
N ASP A 19 -8.56 -6.72 7.41
CA ASP A 19 -9.88 -6.72 6.81
C ASP A 19 -10.96 -6.08 7.70
N GLU A 20 -10.77 -6.01 9.01
CA GLU A 20 -11.64 -5.28 9.95
C GLU A 20 -11.69 -3.78 9.63
N ILE A 21 -10.61 -3.23 9.06
CA ILE A 21 -10.50 -1.81 8.68
C ILE A 21 -11.44 -1.46 7.53
N ASN A 22 -11.85 -2.43 6.71
CA ASN A 22 -12.69 -2.20 5.52
C ASN A 22 -14.04 -1.54 5.85
N THR A 23 -14.51 -1.66 7.10
CA THR A 23 -15.79 -1.11 7.58
C THR A 23 -15.65 0.12 8.48
N MET A 24 -14.43 0.54 8.82
CA MET A 24 -14.18 1.72 9.65
C MET A 24 -14.39 3.01 8.86
N SER A 25 -14.55 4.14 9.57
CA SER A 25 -14.34 5.46 8.97
C SER A 25 -12.85 5.71 8.72
N VAL A 26 -12.51 6.66 7.84
CA VAL A 26 -11.10 6.99 7.55
C VAL A 26 -10.33 7.47 8.80
N PRO A 27 -10.88 8.35 9.67
CA PRO A 27 -10.18 8.73 10.90
C PRO A 27 -9.94 7.57 11.87
N GLU A 28 -10.93 6.70 12.07
CA GLU A 28 -10.78 5.50 12.91
C GLU A 28 -9.71 4.57 12.35
N ALA A 29 -9.73 4.33 11.03
CA ALA A 29 -8.72 3.55 10.34
C ALA A 29 -7.32 4.15 10.50
N ALA A 30 -7.17 5.47 10.43
CA ALA A 30 -5.89 6.14 10.61
C ALA A 30 -5.29 5.88 11.99
N ILE A 31 -6.12 5.95 13.04
CA ILE A 31 -5.73 5.63 14.42
C ILE A 31 -5.33 4.16 14.53
N ASP A 32 -6.15 3.25 13.99
CA ASP A 32 -5.90 1.81 14.02
C ASP A 32 -4.61 1.42 13.28
N TYR A 33 -4.33 1.99 12.11
CA TYR A 33 -3.05 1.79 11.41
C TYR A 33 -1.85 2.27 12.24
N GLN A 34 -1.93 3.44 12.87
CA GLN A 34 -0.85 3.92 13.74
C GLN A 34 -0.64 2.99 14.93
N GLY A 35 -1.71 2.53 15.58
CA GLY A 35 -1.63 1.53 16.66
C GLY A 35 -0.99 0.21 16.23
N ARG A 36 -0.94 -0.07 14.92
CA ARG A 36 -0.27 -1.23 14.31
C ARG A 36 1.15 -0.91 13.84
N GLY A 37 1.70 0.26 14.13
CA GLY A 37 3.03 0.68 13.67
C GLY A 37 3.10 0.98 12.17
N LEU A 38 1.99 1.43 11.57
CA LEU A 38 1.93 1.83 10.16
C LEU A 38 1.81 3.36 10.05
N THR A 39 2.80 3.99 9.44
CA THR A 39 2.81 5.44 9.20
C THR A 39 1.78 5.80 8.15
N VAL A 40 0.79 6.63 8.51
CA VAL A 40 -0.26 7.09 7.60
C VAL A 40 -0.05 8.52 7.13
N THR A 41 -0.58 8.86 5.96
CA THR A 41 -0.62 10.22 5.43
C THR A 41 -1.98 10.53 4.80
N PRO A 42 -2.59 11.70 5.08
CA PRO A 42 -3.85 12.11 4.49
C PRO A 42 -3.69 12.48 3.01
N LEU A 43 -4.67 12.11 2.19
CA LEU A 43 -4.65 12.29 0.75
C LEU A 43 -5.87 13.06 0.24
N HIS A 44 -5.65 13.92 -0.76
CA HIS A 44 -6.70 14.42 -1.64
C HIS A 44 -6.72 13.56 -2.91
N GLY A 45 -7.74 12.71 -3.06
CA GLY A 45 -7.73 11.64 -4.06
C GLY A 45 -6.60 10.65 -3.78
N LYS A 46 -5.53 10.67 -4.59
CA LYS A 46 -4.34 9.83 -4.37
C LYS A 46 -3.08 10.63 -3.99
N ARG A 47 -3.21 11.94 -3.80
CA ARG A 47 -2.07 12.85 -3.61
C ARG A 47 -1.93 13.23 -2.14
N PRO A 48 -0.75 13.05 -1.52
CA PRO A 48 -0.53 13.48 -0.13
C PRO A 48 -0.76 14.97 0.06
N VAL A 49 -1.40 15.32 1.17
CA VAL A 49 -1.71 16.72 1.53
C VAL A 49 -0.55 17.38 2.29
N LEU A 50 0.21 16.60 3.06
CA LEU A 50 1.28 17.15 3.90
C LEU A 50 2.53 17.47 3.08
N ARG A 51 3.18 18.59 3.41
CA ARG A 51 4.52 18.90 2.92
C ARG A 51 5.51 17.93 3.56
N ARG A 52 6.43 17.36 2.76
CA ARG A 52 7.38 16.32 3.21
C ARG A 52 6.68 15.16 3.91
N TRP A 53 5.54 14.74 3.37
CA TRP A 53 4.70 13.67 3.92
C TRP A 53 5.46 12.36 4.19
N GLN A 54 6.54 12.09 3.45
CA GLN A 54 7.40 10.92 3.63
C GLN A 54 8.09 10.88 5.00
N GLU A 55 8.28 12.05 5.61
CA GLU A 55 9.03 12.23 6.85
C GLU A 55 8.11 12.71 7.99
N ARG A 56 6.83 12.92 7.70
CA ARG A 56 5.89 13.54 8.65
C ARG A 56 5.07 12.46 9.34
N TYR A 57 5.38 12.26 10.63
CA TYR A 57 4.52 11.54 11.54
C TYR A 57 3.49 12.51 12.16
N LEU A 58 2.20 12.17 12.06
CA LEU A 58 1.12 12.84 12.80
C LEU A 58 0.91 12.09 14.12
N SER A 59 0.68 12.79 15.22
CA SER A 59 0.23 12.15 16.46
C SER A 59 -1.24 11.72 16.34
N GLU A 60 -1.65 10.76 17.18
CA GLU A 60 -3.05 10.29 17.23
C GLU A 60 -4.04 11.45 17.43
N SER A 61 -3.68 12.43 18.27
CA SER A 61 -4.49 13.64 18.50
C SER A 61 -4.57 14.58 17.31
N GLU A 62 -3.58 14.56 16.40
CA GLU A 62 -3.61 15.36 15.17
C GLU A 62 -4.45 14.68 14.07
N LEU A 63 -4.56 13.35 14.06
CA LEU A 63 -5.22 12.61 12.97
C LEU A 63 -6.64 13.13 12.63
N PRO A 64 -7.54 13.38 13.60
CA PRO A 64 -8.90 13.84 13.30
C PRO A 64 -8.93 15.17 12.52
N ASP A 65 -7.98 16.08 12.78
CA ASP A 65 -7.91 17.38 12.10
C ASP A 65 -7.43 17.25 10.64
N TYR A 66 -6.70 16.19 10.33
CA TYR A 66 -6.13 15.96 9.00
C TYR A 66 -6.95 15.00 8.13
N PHE A 67 -7.80 14.16 8.70
CA PHE A 67 -8.66 13.22 7.97
C PHE A 67 -10.12 13.72 7.88
N VAL A 68 -10.28 14.96 7.45
CA VAL A 68 -11.57 15.64 7.26
C VAL A 68 -12.07 15.56 5.82
N ASP A 69 -13.34 15.90 5.58
CA ASP A 69 -13.93 16.12 4.26
C ASP A 69 -13.78 14.97 3.25
N GLY A 70 -13.83 13.72 3.73
CA GLY A 70 -13.73 12.53 2.87
C GLY A 70 -12.34 12.32 2.26
N ARG A 71 -11.28 12.83 2.90
CA ARG A 71 -9.89 12.54 2.51
C ARG A 71 -9.64 11.02 2.50
N ASN A 72 -8.81 10.62 1.55
CA ASN A 72 -8.30 9.27 1.49
C ASN A 72 -7.08 9.11 2.39
N LEU A 73 -6.68 7.86 2.60
CA LEU A 73 -5.57 7.46 3.44
C LEU A 73 -4.53 6.71 2.63
N GLY A 74 -3.28 7.14 2.79
CA GLY A 74 -2.10 6.45 2.29
C GLY A 74 -1.26 5.90 3.43
N ILE A 75 -0.66 4.73 3.24
CA ILE A 75 0.42 4.23 4.11
C ILE A 75 1.76 4.59 3.46
N VAL A 76 2.66 5.20 4.24
CA VAL A 76 4.01 5.57 3.82
C VAL A 76 4.89 4.33 3.74
N LEU A 77 5.72 4.24 2.69
CA LEU A 77 6.56 3.09 2.39
C LEU A 77 8.07 3.43 2.51
N GLY A 78 8.88 2.41 2.73
CA GLY A 78 10.33 2.46 2.64
C GLY A 78 11.07 2.27 3.96
N GLY A 79 12.20 2.98 4.10
CA GLY A 79 13.17 2.82 5.19
C GLY A 79 12.68 3.16 6.60
N ALA A 80 13.55 3.68 7.45
CA ALA A 80 13.31 3.79 8.90
C ALA A 80 11.97 4.43 9.31
N ALA A 81 11.50 5.46 8.59
CA ALA A 81 10.21 6.12 8.89
C ALA A 81 8.96 5.27 8.60
N ALA A 82 9.11 4.18 7.85
CA ALA A 82 8.06 3.24 7.48
C ALA A 82 8.43 1.79 7.85
N ALA A 83 9.37 1.60 8.77
CA ALA A 83 9.77 0.30 9.29
C ALA A 83 10.20 -0.74 8.23
N GLY A 84 10.66 -0.29 7.05
CA GLY A 84 11.03 -1.20 5.96
C GLY A 84 9.86 -1.68 5.09
N LEU A 85 8.66 -1.11 5.25
CA LEU A 85 7.46 -1.51 4.54
C LEU A 85 7.55 -1.25 3.03
N VAL A 86 7.25 -2.26 2.23
CA VAL A 86 7.20 -2.18 0.76
C VAL A 86 5.90 -2.75 0.23
N ASP A 87 5.51 -2.26 -0.94
CA ASP A 87 4.34 -2.69 -1.70
C ASP A 87 4.79 -3.15 -3.09
N VAL A 88 4.40 -4.37 -3.48
CA VAL A 88 4.49 -4.85 -4.85
C VAL A 88 3.13 -4.55 -5.51
N ASP A 89 3.06 -3.46 -6.26
CA ASP A 89 1.86 -3.03 -6.99
C ASP A 89 1.83 -3.68 -8.38
N LEU A 90 0.77 -4.43 -8.66
CA LEU A 90 0.54 -5.19 -9.88
C LEU A 90 -0.43 -4.42 -10.78
N ASP A 91 0.12 -3.77 -11.81
CA ASP A 91 -0.64 -2.94 -12.75
C ASP A 91 -1.31 -3.77 -13.87
N ASN A 92 -0.88 -5.02 -14.07
CA ASN A 92 -1.34 -5.88 -15.17
C ASN A 92 -2.14 -7.09 -14.66
N PRO A 93 -3.29 -7.44 -15.26
CA PRO A 93 -4.09 -8.61 -14.87
C PRO A 93 -3.31 -9.94 -14.87
N VAL A 94 -2.42 -10.15 -15.84
CA VAL A 94 -1.58 -11.36 -15.90
C VAL A 94 -0.60 -11.39 -14.74
N ALA A 95 -0.06 -10.24 -14.34
CA ALA A 95 0.82 -10.16 -13.17
C ALA A 95 0.04 -10.53 -11.89
N VAL A 96 -1.20 -10.06 -11.76
CA VAL A 96 -2.11 -10.44 -10.65
C VAL A 96 -2.34 -11.95 -10.61
N ASP A 97 -2.60 -12.58 -11.76
CA ASP A 97 -2.93 -14.01 -11.82
C ASP A 97 -1.76 -14.92 -11.43
N VAL A 98 -0.53 -14.51 -11.72
CA VAL A 98 0.67 -15.33 -11.44
C VAL A 98 1.38 -14.96 -10.14
N ALA A 99 1.02 -13.84 -9.49
CA ALA A 99 1.72 -13.33 -8.32
C ALA A 99 1.73 -14.33 -7.16
N ASP A 100 0.61 -14.99 -6.87
CA ASP A 100 0.50 -16.01 -5.80
C ASP A 100 1.36 -17.26 -6.06
N LEU A 101 1.86 -17.47 -7.29
CA LEU A 101 2.79 -18.56 -7.63
C LEU A 101 4.26 -18.16 -7.47
N LEU A 102 4.56 -16.86 -7.49
CA LEU A 102 5.92 -16.32 -7.55
C LEU A 102 6.34 -15.64 -6.25
N LEU A 103 5.40 -14.99 -5.57
CA LEU A 103 5.63 -14.23 -4.35
C LEU A 103 5.36 -15.12 -3.13
N PRO A 104 6.13 -14.94 -2.03
CA PRO A 104 5.76 -15.52 -0.74
C PRO A 104 4.35 -15.07 -0.36
N ASP A 105 3.59 -15.96 0.30
CA ASP A 105 2.25 -15.59 0.77
C ASP A 105 2.35 -14.45 1.78
N THR A 106 1.46 -13.48 1.63
CA THR A 106 1.44 -12.24 2.41
C THR A 106 0.06 -11.61 2.38
N VAL A 107 -0.13 -10.56 3.17
CA VAL A 107 -1.35 -9.76 3.15
C VAL A 107 -1.45 -9.00 1.83
N LYS A 108 -2.66 -9.02 1.28
CA LYS A 108 -2.99 -8.41 -0.01
C LYS A 108 -4.00 -7.29 0.19
N SER A 109 -3.90 -6.26 -0.63
CA SER A 109 -4.94 -5.25 -0.73
C SER A 109 -5.15 -4.85 -2.17
N GLY A 110 -6.18 -4.04 -2.40
CA GLY A 110 -6.48 -3.54 -3.72
C GLY A 110 -7.80 -2.86 -3.74
N ARG A 111 -8.28 -2.64 -4.96
CA ARG A 111 -9.61 -2.12 -5.17
C ARG A 111 -10.61 -3.27 -5.19
N MET A 112 -11.89 -3.03 -4.93
CA MET A 112 -12.89 -4.11 -4.95
C MET A 112 -12.91 -4.85 -6.30
N LYS A 113 -12.70 -4.13 -7.42
CA LYS A 113 -12.62 -4.76 -8.75
C LYS A 113 -11.27 -5.43 -9.06
N ASN A 114 -10.22 -5.14 -8.30
CA ASN A 114 -8.90 -5.76 -8.42
C ASN A 114 -8.28 -5.94 -7.01
N PRO A 115 -8.78 -6.89 -6.21
CA PRO A 115 -8.57 -6.93 -4.76
C PRO A 115 -7.17 -7.40 -4.31
N ARG A 116 -6.40 -7.98 -5.24
CA ARG A 116 -5.08 -8.57 -4.97
C ARG A 116 -3.98 -7.89 -5.78
N SER A 117 -4.14 -6.58 -6.05
CA SER A 117 -3.16 -5.84 -6.83
C SER A 117 -1.94 -5.40 -6.01
N HIS A 118 -2.04 -5.34 -4.68
CA HIS A 118 -0.94 -4.97 -3.80
C HIS A 118 -0.54 -6.14 -2.92
N HIS A 119 0.75 -6.43 -2.86
CA HIS A 119 1.34 -7.42 -1.95
C HIS A 119 2.35 -6.73 -1.03
N TRP A 120 2.14 -6.84 0.28
CA TRP A 120 2.87 -6.05 1.28
C TRP A 120 3.98 -6.87 1.92
N PHE A 121 5.16 -6.28 2.11
CA PHE A 121 6.29 -6.95 2.77
C PHE A 121 7.04 -5.98 3.68
N VAL A 122 7.74 -6.53 4.67
CA VAL A 122 8.71 -5.78 5.46
C VAL A 122 10.11 -6.25 5.09
N CYS A 123 10.95 -5.32 4.64
CA CYS A 123 12.30 -5.59 4.15
C CYS A 123 13.34 -4.82 4.98
N ASP A 124 14.44 -5.49 5.32
CA ASP A 124 15.59 -4.86 5.97
C ASP A 124 16.91 -5.31 5.30
N PRO A 125 17.64 -4.40 4.62
CA PRO A 125 17.23 -3.03 4.29
C PRO A 125 16.09 -2.99 3.27
N ALA A 126 15.29 -1.92 3.28
CA ALA A 126 14.27 -1.70 2.26
C ALA A 126 14.94 -1.48 0.87
N PRO A 127 14.51 -2.20 -0.18
CA PRO A 127 15.06 -2.04 -1.53
C PRO A 127 14.68 -0.67 -2.13
N PRO A 128 15.41 -0.16 -3.14
CA PRO A 128 14.96 0.99 -3.91
C PRO A 128 13.71 0.65 -4.73
N SER A 129 12.84 1.65 -4.92
CA SER A 129 11.65 1.49 -5.75
C SER A 129 12.03 1.23 -7.21
N ARG A 130 11.28 0.38 -7.90
CA ARG A 130 11.55 0.01 -9.30
C ARG A 130 10.29 -0.39 -10.05
N ARG A 131 10.17 0.07 -11.30
CA ARG A 131 9.14 -0.37 -12.24
C ARG A 131 9.67 -1.42 -13.21
N TYR A 132 8.83 -2.39 -13.50
CA TYR A 132 9.10 -3.47 -14.44
C TYR A 132 8.05 -3.42 -15.55
N PHE A 133 8.51 -3.42 -16.79
CA PHE A 133 7.68 -3.25 -17.98
C PHE A 133 7.86 -4.42 -18.93
N LEU A 134 6.82 -4.68 -19.72
CA LEU A 134 6.94 -5.46 -20.95
C LEU A 134 7.92 -4.77 -21.90
N THR A 135 8.76 -5.57 -22.54
CA THR A 135 9.66 -5.06 -23.58
C THR A 135 8.85 -4.64 -24.81
N LYS A 136 9.36 -3.69 -25.59
CA LYS A 136 8.70 -3.27 -26.84
C LYS A 136 8.33 -4.45 -27.77
N PRO A 137 9.22 -5.43 -28.03
CA PRO A 137 8.84 -6.61 -28.80
C PRO A 137 7.67 -7.42 -28.22
N MET A 138 7.55 -7.49 -26.90
CA MET A 138 6.41 -8.16 -26.25
C MET A 138 5.13 -7.35 -26.40
N VAL A 139 5.20 -6.03 -26.20
CA VAL A 139 4.06 -5.11 -26.39
C VAL A 139 3.55 -5.20 -27.82
N ASP A 140 4.44 -5.10 -28.82
CA ASP A 140 4.09 -5.18 -30.24
C ASP A 140 3.44 -6.54 -30.58
N ARG A 141 4.01 -7.65 -30.06
CA ARG A 141 3.50 -9.01 -30.31
C ARG A 141 2.15 -9.28 -29.65
N LEU A 142 1.93 -8.75 -28.46
CA LEU A 142 0.70 -8.94 -27.68
C LEU A 142 -0.36 -7.88 -27.99
N MET A 143 -0.05 -6.90 -28.83
CA MET A 143 -0.93 -5.77 -29.19
C MET A 143 -1.43 -5.00 -27.96
N ILE A 144 -0.54 -4.82 -26.97
CA ILE A 144 -0.85 -4.08 -25.73
C ILE A 144 -0.64 -2.58 -26.00
N GLU A 145 -1.52 -1.72 -25.47
CA GLU A 145 -1.31 -0.28 -25.56
C GLU A 145 -0.06 0.13 -24.80
N SER A 146 0.71 1.09 -25.31
CA SER A 146 1.98 1.50 -24.71
C SER A 146 1.85 2.01 -23.27
N GLY A 147 0.67 2.48 -22.87
CA GLY A 147 0.33 2.89 -21.50
C GLY A 147 0.07 1.74 -20.53
N GLU A 148 -0.13 0.51 -21.01
CA GLU A 148 -0.42 -0.71 -20.23
C GLU A 148 0.79 -1.65 -20.14
N ALA A 149 1.96 -1.19 -20.56
CA ALA A 149 3.19 -1.98 -20.58
C ALA A 149 3.75 -2.25 -19.17
N THR A 150 3.32 -1.51 -18.14
CA THR A 150 3.78 -1.74 -16.76
C THR A 150 3.19 -3.05 -16.25
N LEU A 151 4.07 -3.93 -15.77
CA LEU A 151 3.67 -5.18 -15.13
C LEU A 151 3.54 -5.01 -13.62
N VAL A 152 4.61 -4.48 -13.03
CA VAL A 152 4.80 -4.40 -11.59
C VAL A 152 5.59 -3.14 -11.24
N GLU A 153 5.19 -2.48 -10.16
CA GLU A 153 5.99 -1.49 -9.46
C GLU A 153 6.31 -2.00 -8.04
N LEU A 154 7.60 -2.22 -7.77
CA LEU A 154 8.08 -2.34 -6.39
C LEU A 154 8.17 -0.93 -5.80
N ARG A 155 7.30 -0.62 -4.84
CA ARG A 155 7.22 0.65 -4.14
C ARG A 155 7.87 0.55 -2.76
N SER A 156 8.76 1.49 -2.49
CA SER A 156 9.52 1.62 -1.25
C SER A 156 9.69 3.11 -0.93
N THR A 157 10.83 3.51 -0.35
CA THR A 157 11.12 4.88 0.08
C THR A 157 10.71 5.91 -0.97
N GLY A 158 9.98 6.92 -0.52
CA GLY A 158 9.44 7.98 -1.38
C GLY A 158 8.03 7.72 -1.91
N HIS A 159 7.43 6.56 -1.61
CA HIS A 159 6.08 6.19 -2.05
C HIS A 159 5.10 6.08 -0.87
N GLN A 160 3.82 6.18 -1.21
CA GLN A 160 2.72 5.76 -0.36
C GLN A 160 1.77 4.91 -1.21
N THR A 161 1.06 4.00 -0.56
CA THR A 161 -0.02 3.24 -1.21
C THR A 161 -1.35 3.56 -0.55
N VAL A 162 -2.35 3.85 -1.38
CA VAL A 162 -3.72 4.13 -0.95
C VAL A 162 -4.36 2.84 -0.46
N VAL A 163 -4.93 2.86 0.74
CA VAL A 163 -5.48 1.67 1.40
C VAL A 163 -6.90 1.88 1.87
N ALA A 164 -7.53 0.80 2.36
CA ALA A 164 -8.84 0.86 2.98
C ALA A 164 -8.89 1.89 4.13
N PRO A 165 -10.03 2.55 4.38
CA PRO A 165 -11.31 2.44 3.67
C PRO A 165 -11.49 3.49 2.56
N SER A 166 -10.39 3.94 1.93
CA SER A 166 -10.37 5.00 0.91
C SER A 166 -11.24 4.70 -0.33
N ILE A 167 -11.60 5.76 -1.06
CA ILE A 167 -12.39 5.71 -2.30
C ILE A 167 -11.57 6.16 -3.49
N HIS A 168 -11.54 5.37 -4.56
CA HIS A 168 -10.84 5.70 -5.79
C HIS A 168 -11.46 6.94 -6.45
N PRO A 169 -10.68 8.00 -6.74
CA PRO A 169 -11.25 9.30 -7.09
C PRO A 169 -11.87 9.39 -8.49
N VAL A 170 -11.60 8.42 -9.36
CA VAL A 170 -12.08 8.45 -10.76
C VAL A 170 -13.42 7.75 -10.91
N ASP A 171 -13.58 6.58 -10.28
CA ASP A 171 -14.71 5.67 -10.53
C ASP A 171 -15.41 5.24 -9.23
N GLY A 172 -15.05 5.82 -8.08
CA GLY A 172 -15.72 5.58 -6.80
C GLY A 172 -15.49 4.19 -6.20
N ASP A 173 -14.62 3.38 -6.79
CA ASP A 173 -14.34 2.03 -6.33
C ASP A 173 -13.61 2.04 -4.98
N ARG A 174 -13.88 1.05 -4.13
CA ARG A 174 -13.40 1.03 -2.76
C ARG A 174 -12.04 0.33 -2.68
N TYR A 175 -11.14 0.88 -1.89
CA TYR A 175 -9.93 0.18 -1.46
C TYR A 175 -10.26 -0.75 -0.28
N MET A 176 -9.71 -1.95 -0.30
CA MET A 176 -9.95 -2.98 0.71
C MET A 176 -8.73 -3.86 0.96
N TRP A 177 -8.61 -4.35 2.19
CA TRP A 177 -7.71 -5.45 2.55
C TRP A 177 -8.38 -6.79 2.30
N HIS A 178 -7.58 -7.75 1.88
CA HIS A 178 -7.95 -9.15 1.77
C HIS A 178 -7.17 -9.97 2.79
N GLN A 179 -7.88 -10.83 3.54
CA GLN A 179 -7.21 -11.82 4.38
C GLN A 179 -6.32 -12.71 3.53
N ALA A 180 -5.10 -12.93 4.00
CA ALA A 180 -4.37 -14.15 3.63
C ALA A 180 -5.23 -15.31 4.12
N ARG A 181 -5.87 -16.05 3.20
CA ARG A 181 -6.48 -17.32 3.59
C ARG A 181 -5.31 -18.23 3.95
N TYR A 182 -5.06 -18.42 5.24
CA TYR A 182 -4.25 -19.55 5.69
C TYR A 182 -4.87 -20.80 5.07
N ALA A 183 -4.23 -21.36 4.05
CA ALA A 183 -4.53 -22.71 3.61
C ALA A 183 -4.36 -23.60 4.84
N ARG A 184 -5.46 -24.23 5.26
CA ARG A 184 -5.43 -25.30 6.26
C ARG A 184 -4.79 -26.54 5.65
#